data_AF-A0A0P7W5K9-F1
#
_entry.id   AF-A0A0P7W5K9-F1
#
_cell.length_a   1.000
_cell.length_b   1.000
_cell.length_c   1.000
_cell.angle_alpha   90.00
_cell.angle_beta   90.00
_cell.angle_gamma   90.00
#
_symmetry.space_group_name_H-M   'P 1'
#
loop_
_entity.id
_entity.type
_entity.pdbx_description
1 polymer ?
#
loop_
_entity_poly.entity_id
_entity_poly.type
_entity_poly.pdbx_seq_one_letter_code
_entity_poly.pdbx_strand_id
1 'polypeptide(L)'
;MPEIPFEIPDSLNSYVKTFEESPEKGIANLEAYLARRRNDAVGYFLLAVLYASDQQGDAARKAASRARALAPGSHLLEHLHYFLSHPDGFKAWVPQQPDVARASVRSHPSASTLSVDLDVLISRLTRAGSKRIEVSTERKSVSRGEDDKVLSDLATPTLAGIYEAQLKFEEAIAVYERLIAMRPSQKGIYENEIERIRELLS
;
A
#
# COMPACT_ATOMS: atom_id res chain seq x y z
N MET A 1 16.73 21.92 13.80
CA MET A 1 15.75 21.00 13.20
C MET A 1 15.15 20.14 14.31
N PRO A 2 13.86 19.74 14.23
CA PRO A 2 13.27 18.82 15.21
C PRO A 2 13.90 17.41 15.12
N GLU A 3 14.03 16.71 16.25
CA GLU A 3 14.54 15.33 16.32
C GLU A 3 13.58 14.38 15.58
N ILE A 4 14.01 13.83 14.45
CA ILE A 4 13.18 12.91 13.65
C ILE A 4 13.15 11.54 14.36
N PRO A 5 11.97 10.95 14.62
CA PRO A 5 11.83 9.74 15.43
C PRO A 5 12.15 8.43 14.69
N PHE A 6 12.70 8.49 13.47
CA PHE A 6 13.04 7.33 12.64
C PHE A 6 14.29 7.56 11.81
N GLU A 7 14.93 6.48 11.37
CA GLU A 7 16.13 6.54 10.52
C GLU A 7 15.77 6.99 9.09
N ILE A 8 16.41 8.07 8.64
CA ILE A 8 16.20 8.61 7.29
C ILE A 8 16.92 7.69 6.27
N PRO A 9 16.25 7.27 5.18
CA PRO A 9 16.91 6.51 4.13
C PRO A 9 18.14 7.22 3.56
N ASP A 10 19.20 6.47 3.25
CA ASP A 10 20.45 7.02 2.71
C ASP A 10 20.26 7.90 1.47
N SER A 11 19.27 7.58 0.63
CA SER A 11 18.94 8.36 -0.56
C SER A 11 18.47 9.78 -0.25
N LEU A 12 17.91 10.02 0.93
CA LEU A 12 17.37 11.30 1.34
C LEU A 12 18.31 12.08 2.27
N ASN A 13 19.27 11.39 2.88
CA ASN A 13 20.25 11.97 3.82
C ASN A 13 21.17 13.01 3.14
N SER A 14 21.46 12.84 1.85
CA SER A 14 22.20 13.82 1.06
C SER A 14 21.52 15.19 1.01
N TYR A 15 20.19 15.23 0.88
CA TYR A 15 19.43 16.48 0.82
C TYR A 15 19.38 17.19 2.18
N VAL A 16 19.35 16.43 3.28
CA VAL A 16 19.42 17.00 4.64
C VAL A 16 20.79 17.66 4.86
N LYS A 17 21.89 17.01 4.46
CA LYS A 17 23.23 17.61 4.52
C LYS A 17 23.33 18.88 3.66
N THR A 18 22.81 18.85 2.43
CA THR A 18 22.77 20.05 1.58
C THR A 18 21.90 21.16 2.18
N PHE A 19 20.85 20.81 2.92
CA PHE A 19 20.00 21.78 3.63
C PHE A 19 20.76 22.45 4.79
N GLU A 20 21.58 21.71 5.53
CA GLU A 20 22.45 22.27 6.58
C GLU A 20 23.47 23.28 6.02
N GLU A 21 24.00 23.01 4.81
CA GLU A 21 24.90 23.94 4.11
C GLU A 21 24.18 25.14 3.47
N SER A 22 22.98 24.91 2.90
CA SER A 22 22.21 25.91 2.18
C SER A 22 20.72 25.53 2.14
N PRO A 23 19.86 26.18 2.95
CA PRO A 23 18.48 25.75 3.15
C PRO A 23 17.65 25.79 1.85
N GLU A 24 17.77 26.87 1.09
CA GLU A 24 17.05 27.06 -0.17
C GLU A 24 17.39 25.98 -1.21
N LYS A 25 18.68 25.65 -1.35
CA LYS A 25 19.16 24.64 -2.30
C LYS A 25 18.74 23.23 -1.88
N GLY A 26 18.79 22.92 -0.58
CA GLY A 26 18.33 21.65 -0.03
C GLY A 26 16.85 21.41 -0.33
N ILE A 27 16.01 22.41 -0.09
CA ILE A 27 14.57 22.36 -0.39
C ILE A 27 14.34 22.19 -1.89
N ALA A 28 14.93 23.04 -2.73
CA ALA A 28 14.72 23.01 -4.18
C ALA A 28 15.15 21.67 -4.81
N ASN A 29 16.28 21.10 -4.35
CA ASN A 29 16.76 19.81 -4.80
C ASN A 29 15.81 18.67 -4.39
N LEU A 30 15.29 18.72 -3.16
CA LEU A 30 14.33 17.73 -2.68
C LEU A 30 12.99 17.85 -3.44
N GLU A 31 12.49 19.05 -3.72
CA GLU A 31 11.31 19.26 -4.54
C GLU A 31 11.49 18.69 -5.96
N ALA A 32 12.64 18.95 -6.59
CA ALA A 32 12.97 18.41 -7.90
C ALA A 32 13.03 16.86 -7.89
N TYR A 33 13.54 16.27 -6.80
CA TYR A 33 13.54 14.83 -6.60
C TYR A 33 12.10 14.27 -6.50
N LEU A 34 11.24 14.89 -5.69
CA LEU A 34 9.86 14.47 -5.48
C LEU A 34 8.98 14.68 -6.73
N ALA A 35 9.26 15.70 -7.53
CA ALA A 35 8.58 15.89 -8.80
C ALA A 35 8.78 14.70 -9.76
N ARG A 36 9.96 14.05 -9.69
CA ARG A 36 10.26 12.83 -10.46
C ARG A 36 9.67 11.57 -9.82
N ARG A 37 9.72 11.47 -8.50
CA ARG A 37 9.15 10.37 -7.71
C ARG A 37 7.89 10.83 -6.98
N ARG A 38 6.78 10.93 -7.73
CA ARG A 38 5.51 11.51 -7.25
C ARG A 38 4.89 10.84 -6.01
N ASN A 39 5.34 9.65 -5.63
CA ASN A 39 4.68 8.78 -4.65
C ASN A 39 5.59 8.41 -3.46
N ASP A 40 6.32 9.38 -2.91
CA ASP A 40 7.22 9.16 -1.76
C ASP A 40 6.71 9.90 -0.52
N ALA A 41 6.07 9.17 0.40
CA ALA A 41 5.53 9.74 1.64
C ALA A 41 6.63 10.27 2.57
N VAL A 42 7.77 9.57 2.66
CA VAL A 42 8.90 9.96 3.53
C VAL A 42 9.57 11.22 2.99
N GLY A 43 9.69 11.31 1.66
CA GLY A 43 10.18 12.50 0.99
C GLY A 43 9.33 13.75 1.28
N TYR A 44 8.00 13.65 1.19
CA TYR A 44 7.11 14.77 1.56
C TYR A 44 7.11 15.07 3.06
N PHE A 45 7.31 14.06 3.92
CA PHE A 45 7.54 14.28 5.36
C PHE A 45 8.78 15.13 5.59
N LEU A 46 9.93 14.77 5.00
CA LEU A 46 11.16 15.53 5.15
C LEU A 46 10.99 16.94 4.62
N LEU A 47 10.36 17.10 3.46
CA LEU A 47 10.08 18.41 2.90
C LEU A 47 9.26 19.28 3.87
N ALA A 48 8.26 18.71 4.54
CA ALA A 48 7.48 19.42 5.56
C ALA A 48 8.34 19.85 6.76
N VAL A 49 9.26 19.00 7.22
CA VAL A 49 10.21 19.31 8.30
C VAL A 49 11.18 20.42 7.87
N LEU A 50 11.72 20.35 6.65
CA LEU A 50 12.61 21.37 6.11
C LEU A 50 11.92 22.74 6.03
N TYR A 51 10.70 22.78 5.48
CA TYR A 51 9.91 24.02 5.44
C TYR A 51 9.57 24.56 6.83
N ALA A 52 9.28 23.68 7.79
CA ALA A 52 9.03 24.10 9.17
C ALA A 52 10.29 24.72 9.80
N SER A 53 11.48 24.16 9.51
CA SER A 53 12.74 24.75 9.98
C SER A 53 13.09 26.07 9.31
N ASP A 54 12.67 26.27 8.06
CA ASP A 54 12.84 27.51 7.29
C ASP A 54 11.73 28.55 7.56
N GLN A 55 10.91 28.35 8.62
CA GLN A 55 9.79 29.21 9.00
C GLN A 55 8.67 29.36 7.94
N GLN A 56 8.65 28.51 6.91
CA GLN A 56 7.63 28.49 5.86
C GLN A 56 6.43 27.62 6.26
N GLY A 57 5.65 28.09 7.23
CA GLY A 57 4.55 27.31 7.81
C GLY A 57 3.47 26.85 6.81
N ASP A 58 3.17 27.65 5.79
CA ASP A 58 2.17 27.30 4.77
C ASP A 58 2.66 26.21 3.80
N ALA A 59 3.93 26.27 3.40
CA ALA A 59 4.55 25.23 2.58
C ALA A 59 4.69 23.93 3.36
N ALA A 60 5.08 24.01 4.64
CA ALA A 60 5.15 22.87 5.56
C ALA A 60 3.78 22.17 5.69
N ARG A 61 2.70 22.93 5.87
CA ARG A 61 1.32 22.39 5.93
C ARG A 61 0.92 21.65 4.66
N LYS A 62 1.23 22.21 3.49
CA LYS A 62 0.93 21.59 2.19
C LYS A 62 1.75 20.31 1.96
N ALA A 63 3.02 20.29 2.34
CA ALA A 63 3.85 19.09 2.26
C ALA A 63 3.35 18.02 3.24
N ALA A 64 2.98 18.40 4.46
CA ALA A 64 2.45 17.50 5.46
C ALA A 64 1.12 16.84 5.04
N SER A 65 0.21 17.62 4.44
CA SER A 65 -1.05 17.07 3.93
C SER A 65 -0.86 16.08 2.78
N ARG A 66 0.13 16.32 1.91
CA ARG A 66 0.54 15.36 0.86
C ARG A 66 1.12 14.09 1.46
N ALA A 67 2.01 14.19 2.45
CA ALA A 67 2.57 13.03 3.13
C ALA A 67 1.47 12.15 3.75
N ARG A 68 0.49 12.78 4.43
CA ARG A 68 -0.70 12.10 4.96
C ARG A 68 -1.54 11.42 3.88
N ALA A 69 -1.75 12.08 2.74
CA ALA A 69 -2.53 11.51 1.64
C ALA A 69 -1.86 10.28 1.00
N LEU A 70 -0.53 10.24 0.99
CA LEU A 70 0.25 9.13 0.43
C LEU A 70 0.37 7.92 1.36
N ALA A 71 0.34 8.15 2.67
CA ALA A 71 0.40 7.10 3.68
C ALA A 71 -0.73 7.27 4.72
N PRO A 72 -2.00 7.08 4.30
CA PRO A 72 -3.12 7.07 5.23
C PRO A 72 -2.99 5.85 6.15
N GLY A 73 -2.97 6.05 7.47
CA GLY A 73 -2.76 4.98 8.44
C GLY A 73 -1.51 5.14 9.31
N SER A 74 -0.54 5.96 8.90
CA SER A 74 0.58 6.28 9.79
C SER A 74 0.15 7.33 10.81
N HIS A 75 0.20 6.97 12.10
CA HIS A 75 -0.15 7.86 13.21
C HIS A 75 0.69 9.15 13.20
N LEU A 76 1.97 9.02 12.86
CA LEU A 76 2.92 10.13 12.75
C LEU A 76 2.49 11.11 11.65
N LEU A 77 2.20 10.61 10.45
CA LEU A 77 1.87 11.46 9.30
C LEU A 77 0.48 12.09 9.41
N GLU A 78 -0.46 11.42 10.07
CA GLU A 78 -1.79 11.96 10.35
C GLU A 78 -1.75 13.24 11.18
N HIS A 79 -0.87 13.27 12.18
CA HIS A 79 -0.70 14.37 13.12
C HIS A 79 0.55 15.22 12.82
N LEU A 80 1.16 15.06 11.65
CA LEU A 80 2.41 15.74 11.29
C LEU A 80 2.30 17.25 11.41
N HIS A 81 1.20 17.85 10.96
CA HIS A 81 1.00 19.29 11.10
C HIS A 81 1.02 19.73 12.57
N TYR A 82 0.37 18.96 13.45
CA TYR A 82 0.35 19.25 14.87
C TYR A 82 1.76 19.20 15.45
N PHE A 83 2.51 18.12 15.20
CA PHE A 83 3.89 17.98 15.67
C PHE A 83 4.81 19.11 15.21
N LEU A 84 4.67 19.59 13.98
CA LEU A 84 5.50 20.69 13.46
C LEU A 84 5.20 22.06 14.09
N SER A 85 4.01 22.24 14.65
CA SER A 85 3.59 23.50 15.28
C SER A 85 3.70 23.48 16.81
N HIS A 86 3.81 22.30 17.40
CA HIS A 86 3.83 22.13 18.85
C HIS A 86 5.25 22.34 19.42
N PRO A 87 5.40 23.00 20.59
CA PRO A 87 6.72 23.21 21.21
C PRO A 87 7.45 21.91 21.54
N ASP A 88 6.72 20.85 21.94
CA ASP A 88 7.31 19.54 22.24
C ASP A 88 7.59 18.69 20.98
N GLY A 89 7.33 19.23 19.78
CA GLY A 89 7.62 18.60 18.51
C GLY A 89 6.94 17.24 18.36
N PHE A 90 7.72 16.22 18.00
CA PHE A 90 7.23 14.83 17.85
C PHE A 90 6.96 14.11 19.18
N LYS A 91 7.32 14.70 20.33
CA LYS A 91 7.00 14.16 21.67
C LYS A 91 5.66 14.68 22.20
N ALA A 92 4.98 15.54 21.43
CA ALA A 92 3.69 16.10 21.80
C ALA A 92 2.64 15.00 22.00
N TRP A 93 1.84 15.14 23.04
CA TRP A 93 0.75 14.21 23.31
C TRP A 93 -0.34 14.36 22.25
N VAL A 94 -0.80 13.24 21.70
CA VAL A 94 -1.93 13.19 20.77
C VAL A 94 -3.01 12.30 21.40
N PRO A 95 -4.29 12.72 21.38
CA PRO A 95 -5.37 11.86 21.84
C PRO A 95 -5.41 10.60 20.95
N GLN A 96 -5.23 9.44 21.57
CA GLN A 96 -5.44 8.16 20.90
C GLN A 96 -6.92 8.09 20.51
N GLN A 97 -7.22 8.33 19.22
CA GLN A 97 -8.56 8.02 18.74
C GLN A 97 -8.69 6.50 18.80
N PRO A 98 -9.62 5.95 19.58
CA PRO A 98 -9.87 4.52 19.54
C PRO A 98 -10.27 4.19 18.09
N ASP A 99 -9.74 3.09 17.55
CA ASP A 99 -9.86 2.63 16.16
C ASP A 99 -11.31 2.41 15.66
N VAL A 100 -12.31 2.79 16.45
CA VAL A 100 -13.75 2.61 16.21
C VAL A 100 -14.31 3.37 15.01
N ALA A 101 -13.56 4.29 14.38
CA ALA A 101 -14.07 5.14 13.30
C ALA A 101 -13.57 4.81 11.88
N ARG A 102 -12.79 3.73 11.66
CA ARG A 102 -12.41 3.29 10.29
C ARG A 102 -13.23 2.15 9.71
N ALA A 103 -14.22 1.64 10.45
CA ALA A 103 -15.10 0.57 10.00
C ALA A 103 -16.09 0.96 8.87
N SER A 104 -16.19 2.23 8.46
CA SER A 104 -17.27 2.70 7.56
C SER A 104 -16.86 3.03 6.12
N VAL A 105 -15.60 2.92 5.72
CA VAL A 105 -15.23 3.12 4.30
C VAL A 105 -14.83 1.77 3.69
N ARG A 106 -15.87 1.01 3.32
CA ARG A 106 -15.82 -0.17 2.43
C ARG A 106 -14.56 -1.03 2.57
N SER A 107 -14.45 -1.72 3.71
CA SER A 107 -13.51 -2.83 3.85
C SER A 107 -13.98 -3.97 2.94
N HIS A 108 -13.23 -4.22 1.87
CA HIS A 108 -13.28 -5.50 1.20
C HIS A 108 -12.82 -6.57 2.21
N PRO A 109 -13.58 -7.65 2.43
CA PRO A 109 -13.21 -8.70 3.38
C PRO A 109 -12.21 -9.64 2.72
N SER A 110 -10.97 -9.21 2.57
CA SER A 110 -9.84 -10.07 2.23
C SER A 110 -8.54 -9.31 2.51
N ALA A 111 -7.94 -9.58 3.69
CA ALA A 111 -6.57 -9.28 4.14
C ALA A 111 -6.45 -8.85 5.62
N SER A 112 -7.49 -9.02 6.45
CA SER A 112 -7.48 -8.58 7.85
C SER A 112 -6.73 -9.49 8.85
N THR A 113 -5.63 -10.14 8.43
CA THR A 113 -4.72 -10.86 9.34
C THR A 113 -3.34 -10.21 9.45
N LEU A 114 -3.14 -9.04 8.83
CA LEU A 114 -1.91 -8.25 8.95
C LEU A 114 -2.24 -6.83 9.41
N SER A 115 -2.80 -6.68 10.61
CA SER A 115 -2.65 -5.45 11.39
C SER A 115 -1.21 -5.38 11.90
N VAL A 116 -0.25 -5.39 10.99
CA VAL A 116 1.14 -5.13 11.31
C VAL A 116 1.28 -3.63 11.34
N ASP A 117 1.74 -3.12 12.47
CA ASP A 117 2.09 -1.72 12.66
C ASP A 117 2.95 -1.25 11.49
N LEU A 118 2.38 -0.37 10.66
CA LEU A 118 2.99 0.12 9.43
C LEU A 118 4.34 0.77 9.71
N ASP A 119 4.52 1.38 10.88
CA ASP A 119 5.78 2.01 11.28
C ASP A 119 6.86 0.95 11.56
N VAL A 120 6.49 -0.22 12.08
CA VAL A 120 7.38 -1.38 12.23
C VAL A 120 7.74 -1.96 10.86
N LEU A 121 6.79 -1.96 9.91
CA LEU A 121 7.06 -2.44 8.56
C LEU A 121 7.98 -1.50 7.80
N ILE A 122 7.73 -0.18 7.88
CA ILE A 122 8.54 0.87 7.27
C ILE A 122 9.96 0.81 7.84
N SER A 123 10.14 0.73 9.15
CA SER A 123 11.48 0.61 9.76
C SER A 123 12.22 -0.65 9.32
N ARG A 124 11.53 -1.79 9.22
CA ARG A 124 12.12 -3.04 8.69
C ARG A 124 12.54 -2.94 7.23
N LEU A 125 11.70 -2.32 6.39
CA LEU A 125 11.97 -2.16 4.96
C LEU A 125 13.10 -1.16 4.69
N THR A 126 13.14 -0.06 5.46
CA THR A 126 14.24 0.91 5.43
C THR A 126 15.56 0.24 5.84
N ARG A 127 15.55 -0.53 6.93
CA ARG A 127 16.73 -1.26 7.42
C ARG A 127 17.18 -2.37 6.47
N ALA A 128 16.24 -2.99 5.76
CA ALA A 128 16.52 -4.02 4.77
C ALA A 128 17.09 -3.47 3.45
N GLY A 129 17.25 -2.13 3.33
CA GLY A 129 18.07 -1.43 2.33
C GLY A 129 18.14 -2.14 0.97
N SER A 130 17.20 -1.83 0.08
CA SER A 130 17.12 -2.23 -1.35
C SER A 130 18.28 -3.12 -1.82
N LYS A 131 18.28 -4.41 -1.43
CA LYS A 131 19.23 -5.36 -2.00
C LYS A 131 18.84 -5.51 -3.45
N ARG A 132 19.53 -4.78 -4.33
CA ARG A 132 19.28 -4.72 -5.76
C ARG A 132 19.48 -6.13 -6.30
N ILE A 133 18.39 -6.87 -6.46
CA ILE A 133 18.42 -8.15 -7.15
C ILE A 133 18.73 -7.77 -8.60
N GLU A 134 19.94 -8.04 -9.05
CA GLU A 134 20.26 -8.06 -10.48
C GLU A 134 19.48 -9.21 -11.10
N VAL A 135 18.27 -8.90 -11.56
CA VAL A 135 17.54 -9.78 -12.46
C VAL A 135 18.23 -9.65 -13.81
N SER A 136 19.12 -10.60 -14.10
CA SER A 136 19.67 -10.80 -15.43
C SER A 136 18.51 -10.89 -16.42
N THR A 137 18.42 -9.89 -17.30
CA THR A 137 17.46 -9.84 -18.39
C THR A 137 17.81 -10.87 -19.45
N GLU A 138 17.51 -12.13 -19.18
CA GLU A 138 17.15 -13.06 -20.24
C GLU A 138 15.64 -12.92 -20.44
N ARG A 139 15.27 -11.98 -21.32
CA ARG A 139 13.92 -11.89 -21.86
C ARG A 139 13.67 -13.12 -22.72
N LYS A 140 13.29 -14.22 -22.10
CA LYS A 140 12.55 -15.28 -22.79
C LYS A 140 11.15 -14.71 -22.99
N SER A 141 10.82 -14.36 -24.23
CA SER A 141 9.46 -14.00 -24.63
C SER A 141 8.58 -15.23 -24.42
N VAL A 142 7.97 -15.34 -23.25
CA VAL A 142 6.99 -16.39 -22.96
C VAL A 142 5.69 -15.95 -23.64
N SER A 143 5.37 -16.67 -24.72
CA SER A 143 4.07 -16.63 -25.37
C SER A 143 2.96 -16.89 -24.35
N ARG A 144 1.98 -15.99 -24.35
CA ARG A 144 0.77 -15.97 -23.54
C ARG A 144 -0.19 -17.12 -23.89
N GLY A 145 0.25 -18.35 -23.64
CA GLY A 145 -0.51 -19.58 -23.97
C GLY A 145 -0.35 -20.75 -22.99
N GLU A 146 0.59 -20.70 -22.05
CA GLU A 146 0.83 -21.83 -21.11
C GLU A 146 0.33 -21.59 -19.68
N ASP A 147 0.04 -20.35 -19.28
CA ASP A 147 -0.42 -20.04 -17.91
C ASP A 147 -1.88 -20.49 -17.63
N ASP A 148 -2.70 -20.71 -18.67
CA ASP A 148 -4.08 -21.20 -18.50
C ASP A 148 -4.13 -22.65 -17.98
N LYS A 149 -3.08 -23.46 -18.23
CA LYS A 149 -3.06 -24.85 -17.74
C LYS A 149 -2.73 -24.96 -16.25
N VAL A 150 -1.88 -24.08 -15.71
CA VAL A 150 -1.49 -24.11 -14.30
C VAL A 150 -2.63 -23.61 -13.40
N LEU A 151 -3.42 -22.64 -13.88
CA LEU A 151 -4.65 -22.21 -13.19
C LEU A 151 -5.79 -23.24 -13.28
N SER A 152 -5.76 -24.13 -14.30
CA SER A 152 -6.79 -25.16 -14.47
C SER A 152 -6.78 -26.25 -13.38
N ASP A 153 -5.66 -26.41 -12.66
CA ASP A 153 -5.50 -27.43 -11.63
C ASP A 153 -6.01 -26.97 -10.25
N LEU A 154 -6.25 -25.66 -10.09
CA LEU A 154 -6.72 -25.07 -8.83
C LEU A 154 -8.22 -24.72 -8.91
N ALA A 155 -9.10 -25.73 -8.93
CA ALA A 155 -10.53 -25.46 -8.83
C ALA A 155 -10.87 -24.97 -7.40
N THR A 156 -11.25 -23.71 -7.27
CA THR A 156 -11.66 -23.08 -6.02
C THR A 156 -13.04 -22.45 -6.18
N PRO A 157 -13.86 -22.37 -5.11
CA PRO A 157 -15.18 -21.73 -5.19
C PRO A 157 -15.07 -20.26 -5.60
N THR A 158 -13.99 -19.57 -5.17
CA THR A 158 -13.71 -18.19 -5.57
C THR A 158 -13.45 -18.07 -7.08
N LEU A 159 -12.77 -19.04 -7.69
CA LEU A 159 -12.54 -19.06 -9.14
C LEU A 159 -13.85 -19.20 -9.92
N ALA A 160 -14.76 -20.07 -9.46
CA ALA A 160 -16.08 -20.23 -10.06
C ALA A 160 -16.90 -18.92 -9.98
N GLY A 161 -16.86 -18.23 -8.84
CA GLY A 161 -17.52 -16.92 -8.67
C GLY A 161 -16.91 -15.81 -9.53
N ILE A 162 -15.60 -15.85 -9.81
CA ILE A 162 -14.96 -14.91 -10.75
C ILE A 162 -15.45 -15.18 -12.18
N TYR A 163 -15.56 -16.44 -12.61
CA TYR A 163 -16.09 -16.77 -13.93
C TYR A 163 -17.56 -16.35 -14.09
N GLU A 164 -18.38 -16.54 -13.06
CA GLU A 164 -19.77 -16.04 -13.03
C GLU A 164 -19.83 -14.50 -13.18
N ALA A 165 -19.00 -13.77 -12.42
CA ALA A 165 -18.93 -12.30 -12.51
C ALA A 165 -18.44 -11.80 -13.88
N GLN A 166 -17.70 -12.64 -14.63
CA GLN A 166 -17.25 -12.37 -15.99
C GLN A 166 -18.25 -12.83 -17.07
N LEU A 167 -19.45 -13.29 -16.69
CA LEU A 167 -20.47 -13.86 -17.57
C LEU A 167 -19.99 -15.10 -18.35
N LYS A 168 -18.96 -15.80 -17.83
CA LYS A 168 -18.43 -17.02 -18.42
C LYS A 168 -19.02 -18.24 -17.73
N PHE A 169 -20.30 -18.46 -17.99
CA PHE A 169 -21.12 -19.42 -17.26
C PHE A 169 -20.72 -20.89 -17.50
N GLU A 170 -20.32 -21.25 -18.72
CA GLU A 170 -19.87 -22.62 -19.04
C GLU A 170 -18.59 -23.00 -18.25
N GLU A 171 -17.67 -22.05 -18.10
CA GLU A 171 -16.41 -22.21 -17.37
C GLU A 171 -16.66 -22.27 -15.86
N ALA A 172 -17.61 -21.48 -15.35
CA ALA A 172 -18.03 -21.53 -13.95
C ALA A 172 -18.63 -22.90 -13.59
N ILE A 173 -19.50 -23.46 -14.45
CA ILE A 173 -20.08 -24.80 -14.26
C ILE A 173 -18.97 -25.87 -14.23
N ALA A 174 -18.02 -25.82 -15.17
CA ALA A 174 -16.92 -26.78 -15.23
C ALA A 174 -16.05 -26.75 -13.95
N VAL A 175 -15.85 -25.57 -13.34
CA VAL A 175 -15.14 -25.45 -12.05
C VAL A 175 -15.95 -26.03 -10.90
N TYR A 176 -17.28 -25.80 -10.85
CA TYR A 176 -18.14 -26.40 -9.83
C TYR A 176 -18.22 -27.93 -9.95
N GLU A 177 -18.26 -28.48 -11.16
CA GLU A 177 -18.23 -29.93 -11.39
C GLU A 177 -16.92 -30.55 -10.87
N ARG A 178 -15.77 -29.87 -11.06
CA ARG A 178 -14.49 -30.29 -10.48
C ARG A 178 -14.48 -30.19 -8.95
N LEU A 179 -15.12 -29.15 -8.38
CA LEU A 179 -15.25 -29.00 -6.93
C LEU A 179 -16.09 -30.12 -6.30
N ILE A 180 -17.14 -30.60 -6.99
CA ILE A 180 -17.92 -31.76 -6.57
C ILE A 180 -17.04 -33.02 -6.50
N ALA A 181 -16.18 -33.24 -7.49
CA ALA A 181 -15.26 -34.38 -7.53
C ALA A 181 -14.22 -34.32 -6.39
N MET A 182 -13.72 -33.13 -6.05
CA MET A 182 -12.73 -32.94 -4.98
C MET A 182 -13.34 -32.88 -3.57
N ARG A 183 -14.57 -32.41 -3.44
CA ARG A 183 -15.25 -32.16 -2.15
C ARG A 183 -16.67 -32.72 -2.16
N PRO A 184 -16.83 -34.05 -2.10
CA PRO A 184 -18.14 -34.68 -2.15
C PRO A 184 -19.06 -34.30 -0.98
N SER A 185 -18.50 -33.87 0.16
CA SER A 185 -19.26 -33.40 1.33
C SER A 185 -20.05 -32.10 1.10
N GLN A 186 -19.66 -31.30 0.11
CA GLN A 186 -20.32 -30.03 -0.25
C GLN A 186 -21.05 -30.10 -1.59
N LYS A 187 -21.21 -31.31 -2.13
CA LYS A 187 -21.81 -31.56 -3.44
C LYS A 187 -23.14 -30.84 -3.64
N GLY A 188 -24.06 -30.94 -2.67
CA GLY A 188 -25.38 -30.30 -2.78
C GLY A 188 -25.33 -28.77 -2.88
N ILE A 189 -24.31 -28.12 -2.32
CA ILE A 189 -24.14 -26.66 -2.43
C ILE A 189 -23.73 -26.31 -3.87
N TYR A 190 -22.79 -27.07 -4.45
CA TYR A 190 -22.29 -26.82 -5.80
C TYR A 190 -23.31 -27.21 -6.88
N GLU A 191 -24.13 -28.25 -6.66
CA GLU A 191 -25.22 -28.60 -7.57
C GLU A 191 -26.28 -27.49 -7.64
N ASN A 192 -26.66 -26.91 -6.50
CA ASN A 192 -27.59 -25.77 -6.47
C ASN A 192 -27.02 -24.55 -7.21
N GLU A 193 -25.72 -24.28 -7.09
CA GLU A 193 -25.08 -23.18 -7.82
C GLU A 193 -25.02 -23.44 -9.33
N ILE A 194 -24.79 -24.70 -9.75
CA ILE A 194 -24.85 -25.08 -11.17
C ILE A 194 -26.27 -24.90 -11.71
N GLU A 195 -27.30 -25.30 -10.97
CA GLU A 195 -28.70 -25.09 -11.35
C GLU A 195 -29.04 -23.61 -11.49
N ARG A 196 -28.66 -22.78 -10.51
CA ARG A 196 -28.82 -21.31 -10.57
C ARG A 196 -28.18 -20.72 -11.83
N ILE A 197 -26.96 -21.15 -12.17
CA ILE A 197 -26.25 -20.65 -13.35
C ILE A 197 -26.92 -21.14 -14.65
N ARG A 198 -27.45 -22.36 -14.68
CA ARG A 198 -28.21 -22.88 -15.83
C ARG A 198 -29.52 -22.14 -16.05
N GLU A 199 -30.20 -21.72 -14.99
CA GLU A 199 -31.40 -20.87 -15.10
C GLU A 199 -31.07 -19.50 -15.70
N LEU A 200 -29.90 -18.93 -15.39
CA LEU A 200 -29.43 -17.65 -15.97
C LEU A 200 -29.04 -17.75 -17.45
N LEU A 201 -28.79 -18.97 -17.94
CA LEU A 201 -28.50 -19.26 -19.34
C LEU A 201 -29.77 -19.55 -20.17
N SER A 202 -30.90 -19.79 -19.53
CA SER A 202 -32.21 -20.04 -20.17
C SER A 202 -32.95 -18.74 -20.49
#